data_AF-A0A2D5MVP9-F1
#
_entry.id   AF-A0A2D5MVP9-F1
#
_cell.length_a   1.000
_cell.length_b   1.000
_cell.length_c   1.000
_cell.angle_alpha   90.00
_cell.angle_beta   90.00
_cell.angle_gamma   90.00
#
_symmetry.space_group_name_H-M   'P 1'
#
loop_
_entity.id
_entity.type
_entity.pdbx_description
1 polymer ?
#
loop_
_entity_poly.entity_id
_entity_poly.type
_entity_poly.pdbx_seq_one_letter_code
_entity_poly.pdbx_strand_id
1 'polypeptide(L)'
;MPVAEALAVVAAANSAYKTIKTAVGNGRDLADVAGVLGKFWDAKEELSALEQGTAHPNILAKTFGASSVENQALQITLHKNKLQTLESELRETFIYTGNGHLWEDMMKERRNIRQARFQAAKAKAENRKLYTDIAIVLVATLIGGFSISFAIVLFAGK
;
A
#
# COMPACT_ATOMS: atom_id res chain seq x y z
N MET A 1 15.76 4.45 9.16
CA MET A 1 16.21 3.04 9.01
C MET A 1 14.94 2.21 9.06
N PRO A 2 14.61 1.43 8.03
CA PRO A 2 13.27 0.81 7.89
C PRO A 2 12.91 -0.11 9.06
N VAL A 3 13.89 -0.73 9.72
CA VAL A 3 13.68 -1.55 10.93
C VAL A 3 13.28 -0.70 12.15
N ALA A 4 13.89 0.46 12.36
CA ALA A 4 13.55 1.34 13.48
C ALA A 4 12.13 1.92 13.31
N GLU A 5 11.76 2.24 12.08
CA GLU A 5 10.41 2.65 11.70
C GLU A 5 9.41 1.50 11.94
N ALA A 6 9.73 0.28 11.49
CA ALA A 6 8.89 -0.91 11.74
C ALA A 6 8.66 -1.16 13.24
N LEU A 7 9.68 -0.98 14.08
CA LEU A 7 9.55 -1.08 15.54
C LEU A 7 8.60 -0.03 16.11
N ALA A 8 8.72 1.23 15.69
CA ALA A 8 7.85 2.32 16.12
C ALA A 8 6.39 2.06 15.72
N VAL A 9 6.17 1.59 14.49
CA VAL A 9 4.86 1.22 13.95
C VAL A 9 4.22 0.09 14.77
N VAL A 10 4.98 -0.97 15.09
CA VAL A 10 4.49 -2.05 15.95
C VAL A 10 4.18 -1.58 17.37
N ALA A 11 4.98 -0.67 17.91
CA ALA A 11 4.72 -0.09 19.23
C ALA A 11 3.42 0.73 19.25
N ALA A 12 3.18 1.54 18.21
CA ALA A 12 1.94 2.29 18.05
C ALA A 12 0.72 1.36 17.92
N ALA A 13 0.82 0.31 17.11
CA ALA A 13 -0.23 -0.70 16.97
C ALA A 13 -0.51 -1.43 18.30
N ASN A 14 0.52 -1.78 19.06
CA ASN A 14 0.36 -2.42 20.37
C ASN A 14 -0.31 -1.49 21.40
N SER A 15 -0.01 -0.18 21.35
CA SER A 15 -0.70 0.82 22.18
C SER A 15 -2.18 0.94 21.81
N ALA A 16 -2.48 1.03 20.52
CA ALA A 16 -3.85 1.04 20.02
C ALA A 16 -4.61 -0.23 20.41
N TYR A 17 -3.99 -1.40 20.25
CA TYR A 17 -4.50 -2.70 20.69
C TYR A 17 -4.92 -2.68 22.16
N LYS A 18 -4.02 -2.27 23.07
CA LYS A 18 -4.31 -2.24 24.51
C LYS A 18 -5.49 -1.33 24.82
N THR A 19 -5.53 -0.17 24.17
CA THR A 19 -6.60 0.81 24.35
C THR A 19 -7.96 0.24 23.90
N ILE A 20 -8.00 -0.41 22.73
CA ILE A 20 -9.23 -1.05 22.22
C ILE A 20 -9.65 -2.19 23.14
N LYS A 21 -8.71 -3.06 23.54
CA LYS A 21 -8.99 -4.19 24.44
C LYS A 21 -9.63 -3.73 25.75
N THR A 22 -9.07 -2.71 26.39
CA THR A 22 -9.61 -2.16 27.63
C THR A 22 -10.96 -1.47 27.41
N ALA A 23 -11.11 -0.70 26.32
CA ALA A 23 -12.36 0.00 26.05
C ALA A 23 -13.52 -0.95 25.74
N VAL A 24 -13.28 -1.96 24.89
CA VAL A 24 -14.28 -2.98 24.54
C VAL A 24 -14.58 -3.88 25.74
N GLY A 25 -13.56 -4.25 26.53
CA GLY A 25 -13.75 -5.00 27.78
C GLY A 25 -14.57 -4.26 28.85
N ASN A 26 -14.51 -2.92 28.85
CA ASN A 26 -15.30 -2.08 29.75
C ASN A 26 -16.70 -1.74 29.20
N GLY A 27 -17.10 -2.32 28.06
CA GLY A 27 -18.40 -2.05 27.44
C GLY A 27 -18.55 -0.66 26.85
N ARG A 28 -17.45 0.02 26.48
CA ARG A 28 -17.53 1.30 25.77
C ARG A 28 -18.09 1.09 24.36
N ASP A 29 -18.81 2.10 23.89
CA ASP A 29 -19.37 2.11 22.54
C ASP A 29 -18.23 2.02 21.50
N LEU A 30 -18.50 1.30 20.42
CA LEU A 30 -17.57 1.11 19.32
C LEU A 30 -17.26 2.40 18.58
N ALA A 31 -18.17 3.37 18.63
CA ALA A 31 -17.92 4.72 18.15
C ALA A 31 -16.69 5.37 18.84
N ASP A 32 -16.50 5.12 20.14
CA ASP A 32 -15.37 5.67 20.91
C ASP A 32 -14.03 5.04 20.53
N VAL A 33 -14.03 3.77 20.12
CA VAL A 33 -12.81 3.04 19.74
C VAL A 33 -12.51 3.09 18.24
N ALA A 34 -13.45 3.54 17.41
CA ALA A 34 -13.28 3.62 15.96
C ALA A 34 -12.03 4.42 15.54
N GLY A 35 -11.77 5.55 16.22
CA GLY A 35 -10.57 6.36 15.95
C GLY A 35 -9.26 5.65 16.33
N VAL A 36 -9.26 4.86 17.39
CA VAL A 36 -8.10 4.07 17.82
C VAL A 36 -7.89 2.85 16.93
N LEU A 37 -8.98 2.23 16.50
CA LEU A 37 -8.99 1.20 15.45
C LEU A 37 -8.34 1.71 14.18
N GLY A 38 -8.71 2.91 13.72
CA GLY A 38 -8.07 3.57 12.58
C GLY A 38 -6.54 3.57 12.69
N LYS A 39 -6.02 4.03 13.83
CA LYS A 39 -4.56 4.07 14.10
C LYS A 39 -3.89 2.68 14.07
N PHE A 40 -4.55 1.64 14.59
CA PHE A 40 -4.03 0.27 14.52
C PHE A 40 -3.85 -0.18 13.06
N TRP A 41 -4.84 0.14 12.24
CA TRP A 41 -4.83 -0.25 10.85
C TRP A 41 -3.90 0.58 9.97
N ASP A 42 -3.77 1.88 10.25
CA ASP A 42 -2.83 2.76 9.58
C ASP A 42 -1.40 2.26 9.82
N ALA A 43 -1.09 1.86 11.06
CA ALA A 43 0.18 1.21 11.40
C ALA A 43 0.38 -0.11 10.62
N LYS A 44 -0.68 -0.91 10.43
CA LYS A 44 -0.60 -2.13 9.61
C LYS A 44 -0.33 -1.83 8.13
N GLU A 45 -0.94 -0.78 7.57
CA GLU A 45 -0.71 -0.34 6.19
C GLU A 45 0.71 0.21 6.01
N GLU A 46 1.20 1.00 6.97
CA GLU A 46 2.56 1.53 7.01
C GLU A 46 3.61 0.40 7.07
N LEU A 47 3.43 -0.60 7.94
CA LEU A 47 4.34 -1.75 7.98
C LEU A 47 4.33 -2.54 6.67
N SER A 48 3.17 -2.69 6.03
CA SER A 48 3.08 -3.35 4.72
C SER A 48 3.80 -2.56 3.62
N ALA A 49 3.79 -1.22 3.68
CA ALA A 49 4.56 -0.39 2.77
C ALA A 49 6.08 -0.53 2.99
N LEU A 50 6.53 -0.56 4.25
CA LEU A 50 7.94 -0.81 4.60
C LEU A 50 8.42 -2.18 4.12
N GLU A 51 7.60 -3.21 4.24
CA GLU A 51 7.88 -4.56 3.72
C GLU A 51 8.06 -4.55 2.20
N GLN A 52 7.15 -3.91 1.46
CA GLN A 52 7.23 -3.81 -0.01
C GLN A 52 8.48 -3.05 -0.46
N GLY A 53 8.85 -1.98 0.23
CA GLY A 53 10.07 -1.22 -0.05
C GLY A 53 11.36 -2.00 0.24
N THR A 54 11.32 -2.92 1.22
CA THR A 54 12.48 -3.77 1.56
C THR A 54 12.59 -4.98 0.64
N ALA A 55 11.47 -5.54 0.17
CA ALA A 55 11.43 -6.67 -0.76
C ALA A 55 11.92 -6.31 -2.18
N HIS A 56 11.80 -5.05 -2.59
CA HIS A 56 12.27 -4.54 -3.88
C HIS A 56 13.40 -3.50 -3.70
N PRO A 57 14.62 -3.93 -3.32
CA PRO A 57 15.74 -3.01 -3.22
C PRO A 57 16.08 -2.45 -4.61
N ASN A 58 15.88 -1.15 -4.80
CA ASN A 58 16.33 -0.44 -6.01
C ASN A 58 17.82 -0.72 -6.28
N ILE A 59 18.23 -0.66 -7.55
CA ILE A 59 19.54 -1.09 -8.10
C ILE A 59 20.77 -0.59 -7.28
N LEU A 60 20.65 0.54 -6.57
CA LEU A 60 21.68 1.13 -5.70
C LEU A 60 21.86 0.45 -4.33
N ALA A 61 20.90 -0.35 -3.86
CA ALA A 61 21.01 -1.10 -2.61
C ALA A 61 21.80 -2.42 -2.76
N LYS A 62 22.02 -2.88 -4.00
CA LYS A 62 22.86 -4.06 -4.29
C LYS A 62 24.35 -3.84 -4.02
N THR A 63 24.82 -2.59 -3.98
CA THR A 63 26.25 -2.26 -3.78
C THR A 63 26.64 -2.07 -2.31
N PHE A 64 25.68 -1.88 -1.39
CA PHE A 64 25.96 -1.57 0.02
C PHE A 64 25.73 -2.73 1.01
N GLY A 65 25.39 -3.95 0.57
CA GLY A 65 25.48 -5.17 1.39
C GLY A 65 24.20 -6.01 1.42
N ALA A 66 24.17 -7.07 0.62
CA ALA A 66 23.03 -8.00 0.50
C ALA A 66 22.60 -8.65 1.83
N SER A 67 23.57 -9.01 2.70
CA SER A 67 23.29 -9.64 4.01
C SER A 67 22.57 -8.72 5.00
N SER A 68 22.76 -7.41 4.88
CA SER A 68 22.07 -6.43 5.72
C SER A 68 20.60 -6.28 5.31
N VAL A 69 20.32 -6.32 4.00
CA VAL A 69 18.96 -6.21 3.45
C VAL A 69 18.13 -7.45 3.80
N GLU A 70 18.71 -8.65 3.69
CA GLU A 70 18.03 -9.90 4.08
C GLU A 70 17.65 -9.91 5.57
N ASN A 71 18.58 -9.50 6.44
CA ASN A 71 18.31 -9.40 7.89
C ASN A 71 17.21 -8.37 8.20
N GLN A 72 17.18 -7.24 7.49
CA GLN A 72 16.13 -6.22 7.66
C GLN A 72 14.76 -6.76 7.21
N ALA A 73 14.71 -7.43 6.06
CA ALA A 73 13.49 -8.06 5.56
C ALA A 73 12.94 -9.12 6.53
N LEU A 74 13.83 -9.94 7.10
CA LEU A 74 13.46 -10.94 8.11
C LEU A 74 12.86 -10.28 9.36
N GLN A 75 13.48 -9.22 9.88
CA GLN A 75 12.97 -8.50 11.05
C GLN A 75 11.60 -7.87 10.80
N ILE A 76 11.40 -7.23 9.64
CA ILE A 76 10.10 -6.68 9.24
C ILE A 76 9.05 -7.77 9.14
N THR A 77 9.41 -8.95 8.63
CA THR A 77 8.52 -10.11 8.57
C THR A 77 8.12 -10.60 9.97
N LEU A 78 9.04 -10.63 10.93
CA LEU A 78 8.73 -10.95 12.33
C LEU A 78 7.78 -9.93 12.95
N HIS A 79 8.00 -8.64 12.68
CA HIS A 79 7.11 -7.55 13.10
C HIS A 79 5.70 -7.68 12.51
N LYS A 80 5.60 -8.10 11.25
CA LYS A 80 4.32 -8.37 10.58
C LYS A 80 3.58 -9.54 11.21
N ASN A 81 4.27 -10.64 11.49
CA ASN A 81 3.67 -11.77 12.21
C ASN A 81 3.13 -11.32 13.57
N LYS A 82 3.89 -10.49 14.30
CA LYS A 82 3.42 -9.93 15.58
C LYS A 82 2.16 -9.07 15.44
N LEU A 83 2.06 -8.23 14.40
CA LEU A 83 0.83 -7.47 14.13
C LEU A 83 -0.36 -8.38 13.80
N GLN A 84 -0.14 -9.46 13.05
CA GLN A 84 -1.18 -10.43 12.75
C GLN A 84 -1.68 -11.14 14.03
N THR A 85 -0.79 -11.45 14.97
CA THR A 85 -1.20 -11.95 16.28
C THR A 85 -2.10 -10.96 17.02
N LEU A 86 -1.70 -9.68 17.09
CA LEU A 86 -2.52 -8.63 17.72
C LEU A 86 -3.89 -8.45 17.05
N GLU A 87 -3.96 -8.58 15.73
CA GLU A 87 -5.22 -8.54 14.98
C GLU A 87 -6.12 -9.72 15.32
N SER A 88 -5.58 -10.93 15.41
CA SER A 88 -6.35 -12.11 15.84
C SER A 88 -6.88 -11.94 17.26
N GLU A 89 -6.06 -11.43 18.18
CA GLU A 89 -6.49 -11.14 19.56
C GLU A 89 -7.58 -10.06 19.61
N LEU A 90 -7.51 -9.03 18.74
CA LEU A 90 -8.60 -8.05 18.60
C LEU A 90 -9.88 -8.70 18.14
N ARG A 91 -9.81 -9.51 17.08
CA ARG A 91 -10.97 -10.22 16.55
C ARG A 91 -11.62 -11.08 17.65
N GLU A 92 -10.83 -11.83 18.39
CA GLU A 92 -11.31 -12.61 19.53
C GLU A 92 -11.99 -11.73 20.57
N THR A 93 -11.38 -10.61 20.94
CA THR A 93 -11.97 -9.64 21.89
C THR A 93 -13.33 -9.15 21.41
N PHE A 94 -13.48 -8.83 20.12
CA PHE A 94 -14.75 -8.41 19.52
C PHE A 94 -15.80 -9.53 19.57
N ILE A 95 -15.40 -10.77 19.26
CA ILE A 95 -16.31 -11.91 19.30
C ILE A 95 -16.78 -12.18 20.74
N TYR A 96 -15.87 -12.23 21.70
CA TYR A 96 -16.20 -12.51 23.10
C TYR A 96 -17.07 -11.43 23.76
N THR A 97 -16.99 -10.19 23.28
CA THR A 97 -17.83 -9.08 23.77
C THR A 97 -19.17 -8.95 23.05
N GLY A 98 -19.52 -9.89 22.15
CA GLY A 98 -20.78 -9.86 21.38
C GLY A 98 -20.76 -8.93 20.17
N ASN A 99 -19.61 -8.32 19.86
CA ASN A 99 -19.42 -7.35 18.78
C ASN A 99 -18.86 -7.99 17.49
N GLY A 100 -18.98 -9.31 17.33
CA GLY A 100 -18.43 -10.05 16.19
C GLY A 100 -18.97 -9.56 14.83
N HIS A 101 -20.26 -9.22 14.75
CA HIS A 101 -20.88 -8.68 13.54
C HIS A 101 -20.23 -7.35 13.09
N LEU A 102 -19.91 -6.48 14.04
CA LEU A 102 -19.31 -5.17 13.77
C LEU A 102 -17.87 -5.33 13.26
N TRP A 103 -17.13 -6.33 13.75
CA TRP A 103 -15.84 -6.70 13.16
C TRP A 103 -15.97 -7.10 11.68
N GLU A 104 -16.95 -7.94 11.35
CA GLU A 104 -17.19 -8.39 9.97
C GLU A 104 -17.56 -7.25 9.03
N ASP A 105 -18.44 -6.35 9.48
CA ASP A 105 -18.86 -5.17 8.70
C ASP A 105 -17.69 -4.23 8.45
N MET A 106 -16.86 -3.95 9.46
CA MET A 106 -15.64 -3.18 9.28
C MET A 106 -14.68 -3.83 8.27
N MET A 107 -14.49 -5.15 8.33
CA MET A 107 -13.63 -5.87 7.38
C MET A 107 -14.21 -5.83 5.96
N LYS A 108 -15.54 -5.90 5.82
CA LYS A 108 -16.22 -5.75 4.54
C LYS A 108 -16.02 -4.35 3.96
N GLU A 109 -16.22 -3.31 4.76
CA GLU A 109 -16.01 -1.93 4.33
C GLU A 109 -14.55 -1.68 3.91
N ARG A 110 -13.57 -2.17 4.69
CA ARG A 110 -12.15 -2.08 4.32
C ARG A 110 -11.82 -2.75 3.00
N ARG A 111 -12.39 -3.92 2.73
CA ARG A 111 -12.26 -4.58 1.42
C ARG A 111 -12.83 -3.73 0.30
N ASN A 112 -13.99 -3.12 0.52
CA ASN A 112 -14.63 -2.23 -0.45
C ASN A 112 -13.76 -0.99 -0.72
N ILE A 113 -13.23 -0.34 0.32
CA ILE A 113 -12.33 0.83 0.18
C ILE A 113 -11.06 0.45 -0.57
N ARG A 114 -10.43 -0.68 -0.24
CA ARG A 114 -9.23 -1.16 -0.94
C ARG A 114 -9.51 -1.45 -2.41
N GLN A 115 -10.67 -2.06 -2.70
CA GLN A 115 -11.09 -2.34 -4.06
C GLN A 115 -11.36 -1.04 -4.84
N ALA A 116 -12.02 -0.06 -4.24
CA ALA A 116 -12.24 1.25 -4.83
C ALA A 116 -10.92 1.98 -5.12
N ARG A 117 -9.95 1.96 -4.18
CA ARG A 117 -8.60 2.50 -4.39
C ARG A 117 -7.89 1.82 -5.55
N PHE A 118 -7.99 0.49 -5.64
CA PHE A 118 -7.40 -0.29 -6.74
C PHE A 118 -8.03 0.07 -8.09
N GLN A 119 -9.37 0.14 -8.17
CA GLN A 119 -10.07 0.54 -9.38
C GLN A 119 -9.70 1.97 -9.82
N ALA A 120 -9.63 2.91 -8.88
CA ALA A 120 -9.21 4.28 -9.16
C ALA A 120 -7.76 4.35 -9.67
N ALA A 121 -6.84 3.58 -9.06
CA ALA A 121 -5.46 3.47 -9.51
C ALA A 121 -5.36 2.85 -10.92
N LYS A 122 -6.15 1.81 -11.21
CA LYS A 122 -6.24 1.17 -12.52
C LYS A 122 -6.75 2.14 -13.58
N ALA A 123 -7.85 2.84 -13.32
CA ALA A 123 -8.40 3.84 -14.23
C ALA A 123 -7.39 4.97 -14.52
N LYS A 124 -6.65 5.43 -13.49
CA LYS A 124 -5.57 6.42 -13.66
C LYS A 124 -4.42 5.86 -14.50
N ALA A 125 -4.06 4.60 -14.34
CA ALA A 125 -3.03 3.95 -15.14
C ALA A 125 -3.46 3.77 -16.61
N GLU A 126 -4.72 3.41 -16.85
CA GLU A 126 -5.30 3.32 -18.19
C GLU A 126 -5.32 4.68 -18.88
N ASN A 127 -5.73 5.74 -18.18
CA ASN A 127 -5.68 7.11 -18.71
C ASN A 127 -4.23 7.51 -19.05
N ARG A 128 -3.26 7.22 -18.19
CA ARG A 128 -1.83 7.49 -18.48
C ARG A 128 -1.32 6.73 -19.70
N LYS A 129 -1.75 5.47 -19.90
CA LYS A 129 -1.40 4.68 -21.09
C LYS A 129 -2.01 5.28 -22.34
N LEU A 130 -3.29 5.66 -22.30
CA LEU A 130 -3.95 6.33 -23.42
C LEU A 130 -3.25 7.63 -23.83
N TYR A 131 -2.89 8.49 -22.86
CA TYR A 131 -2.15 9.72 -23.17
C TYR A 131 -0.74 9.43 -23.72
N THR A 132 -0.06 8.41 -23.18
CA THR A 132 1.26 7.99 -23.68
C THR A 132 1.17 7.44 -25.11
N ASP A 133 0.19 6.58 -25.39
CA ASP A 133 -0.03 5.98 -26.70
C ASP A 133 -0.43 7.04 -27.74
N ILE A 134 -1.33 7.97 -27.39
CA ILE A 134 -1.70 9.10 -28.25
C ILE A 134 -0.49 9.99 -28.53
N ALA A 135 0.33 10.29 -27.52
CA ALA A 135 1.54 11.09 -27.70
C ALA A 135 2.55 10.38 -28.63
N ILE A 136 2.74 9.07 -28.48
CA ILE A 136 3.61 8.27 -29.34
C ILE A 136 3.10 8.25 -30.78
N VAL A 137 1.80 8.06 -30.98
CA VAL A 137 1.18 8.05 -32.33
C VAL A 137 1.29 9.43 -33.00
N LEU A 138 1.07 10.52 -32.26
CA LEU A 138 1.23 11.88 -32.79
C LEU A 138 2.67 12.17 -33.22
N VAL A 139 3.64 11.83 -32.39
CA VAL A 139 5.06 12.02 -32.70
C VAL A 139 5.49 11.16 -33.89
N ALA A 140 5.07 9.90 -33.94
CA ALA A 140 5.35 9.01 -35.06
C ALA A 140 4.75 9.52 -36.38
N THR A 141 3.53 10.08 -36.34
CA THR A 141 2.86 10.63 -37.53
C THR A 141 3.53 11.92 -38.02
N LEU A 142 3.95 12.80 -37.12
CA LEU A 142 4.65 14.03 -37.47
C LEU A 142 6.03 13.75 -38.09
N ILE A 143 6.79 12.82 -37.53
CA ILE A 143 8.11 12.43 -38.05
C ILE A 143 7.94 11.71 -39.41
N GLY A 144 7.01 10.76 -39.51
CA GLY A 144 6.74 10.03 -40.75
C GLY A 144 6.25 10.93 -41.87
N GLY A 145 5.30 11.82 -41.57
CA GLY A 145 4.78 12.81 -42.53
C GLY A 145 5.87 13.78 -43.01
N PHE A 146 6.68 14.31 -42.09
CA PHE A 146 7.78 15.20 -42.45
C PHE A 146 8.83 14.52 -43.34
N SER A 147 9.15 13.25 -43.07
CA SER A 147 10.09 12.45 -43.85
C SER A 147 9.61 12.23 -45.30
N ILE A 148 8.31 11.96 -45.47
CA ILE A 148 7.69 11.75 -46.79
C ILE A 148 7.61 13.07 -47.57
N SER A 149 7.16 14.15 -46.94
CA SER A 149 7.09 15.47 -47.57
C SER A 149 8.47 15.99 -47.99
N PHE A 150 9.48 15.79 -47.14
CA PHE A 150 10.86 16.16 -47.44
C PHE A 150 11.42 15.39 -48.64
N ALA A 151 11.17 14.07 -48.72
CA ALA A 151 11.58 13.26 -49.87
C ALA A 151 10.93 13.73 -51.18
N ILE A 152 9.63 14.07 -51.17
CA ILE A 152 8.92 14.55 -52.36
C ILE A 152 9.51 15.87 -52.88
N VAL A 153 9.82 16.82 -51.98
CA VAL A 153 10.42 18.11 -52.38
C VAL A 153 11.83 17.92 -52.96
N LEU A 154 12.62 16.99 -52.41
CA LEU A 154 13.98 16.70 -52.88
C LEU A 154 14.00 16.03 -54.26
N PHE A 155 13.01 15.18 -54.56
CA PHE A 155 12.88 14.52 -55.87
C PHE A 155 12.17 15.39 -56.92
N ALA A 156 11.27 16.29 -56.52
CA ALA A 156 10.56 17.20 -57.44
C ALA A 156 11.38 18.46 -57.78
N GLY A 157 12.36 18.83 -56.94
CA GLY A 157 13.26 19.97 -57.15
C GLY A 157 14.51 19.66 -57.98
N LYS A 158 14.58 18.50 -58.63
CA LYS A 158 15.71 18.02 -59.43
C LYS A 158 15.26 17.76 -60.87
#